data_AF-A0A847D9Y3-F1
#
_entry.id   AF-A0A847D9Y3-F1
#
_cell.length_a   1.000
_cell.length_b   1.000
_cell.length_c   1.000
_cell.angle_alpha   90.00
_cell.angle_beta   90.00
_cell.angle_gamma   90.00
#
_symmetry.space_group_name_H-M   'P 1'
#
loop_
_entity.id
_entity.type
_entity.pdbx_description
1 polymer ?
#
loop_
_entity_poly.entity_id
_entity_poly.type
_entity_poly.pdbx_seq_one_letter_code
_entity_poly.pdbx_strand_id
1 'polypeptide(L)'
;MSRFARSLEESNIPTVGASGINVVKFKDYNVKYANGMPIRYVAFPFPVAGQPRSVHKAYVEGKDLLSDKPMMQAIIDGLTLPLTNDEKFAGMPRGAEPEPRLLAPDTEDNLRRLFNEKEWTDFNPIILPTEERVAKMLTGTSHKPDEIVCEYGSRKMTVEKSAVYAVMAGATPKYFPTILAICSRANSFGNSTSSAANMIVVNGPIRKELNMNSGVDALGPFSEANSILGRVFTIAGKIMGDLRLNEGAYSTLGSNLQYNNICFAENEESLPDGWEPLSVQLGFKKTDNVVSIGMGWSYISSVGEAQISHPPQMMFRDYMRSLAGMSATIIMDPTVAKLLKDVHGFNTKDDLSKFLSENVEVAAETYWGNGVNTTAFKPMALQ
;
A
#
# COMPACT_ATOMS: atom_id res chain seq x y z
N MET A 1 6.98 -0.13 12.87
CA MET A 1 7.83 -1.23 13.40
C MET A 1 7.32 -1.89 14.69
N SER A 2 6.05 -1.75 15.08
CA SER A 2 5.59 -2.40 16.33
C SER A 2 4.09 -2.62 16.39
N ARG A 3 3.42 -2.81 15.26
CA ARG A 3 1.99 -3.14 15.28
C ARG A 3 1.77 -4.47 15.98
N PHE A 4 2.51 -5.50 15.57
CA PHE A 4 2.45 -6.81 16.21
C PHE A 4 2.95 -6.77 17.66
N ALA A 5 4.06 -6.08 17.94
CA ALA A 5 4.54 -5.94 19.30
C ALA A 5 3.51 -5.25 20.22
N ARG A 6 2.84 -4.20 19.72
CA ARG A 6 1.72 -3.57 20.41
C ARG A 6 0.57 -4.53 20.64
N SER A 7 0.12 -5.26 19.62
CA SER A 7 -0.98 -6.22 19.76
C SER A 7 -0.67 -7.33 20.77
N LEU A 8 0.59 -7.77 20.84
CA LEU A 8 1.05 -8.74 21.84
C LEU A 8 1.01 -8.14 23.25
N GLU A 9 1.54 -6.93 23.45
CA GLU A 9 1.49 -6.22 24.73
C GLU A 9 0.05 -5.93 25.19
N GLU A 10 -0.83 -5.51 24.29
CA GLU A 10 -2.28 -5.33 24.55
C GLU A 10 -2.96 -6.67 24.93
N SER A 11 -2.37 -7.80 24.52
CA SER A 11 -2.79 -9.15 24.90
C SER A 11 -2.07 -9.67 26.16
N ASN A 12 -1.36 -8.81 26.89
CA ASN A 12 -0.54 -9.14 28.06
C ASN A 12 0.59 -10.15 27.78
N ILE A 13 1.14 -10.13 26.57
CA ILE A 13 2.32 -10.93 26.20
C ILE A 13 3.54 -10.00 26.16
N PRO A 14 4.49 -10.13 27.12
CA PRO A 14 5.69 -9.31 27.15
C PRO A 14 6.46 -9.38 25.83
N THR A 15 6.81 -8.22 25.28
CA THR A 15 7.45 -8.14 23.96
C THR A 15 8.60 -7.13 23.97
N VAL A 16 9.69 -7.51 23.29
CA VAL A 16 10.79 -6.60 22.98
C VAL A 16 10.92 -6.51 21.47
N GLY A 17 10.79 -5.29 20.92
CA GLY A 17 11.07 -5.04 19.51
C GLY A 17 12.58 -5.08 19.25
N ALA A 18 13.01 -5.82 18.23
CA ALA A 18 14.40 -5.80 17.78
C ALA A 18 14.48 -5.12 16.41
N SER A 19 15.36 -4.13 16.28
CA SER A 19 15.49 -3.36 15.04
C SER A 19 16.92 -2.97 14.71
N GLY A 20 17.20 -2.77 13.41
CA GLY A 20 18.42 -2.11 12.97
C GLY A 20 18.46 -0.66 13.45
N ILE A 21 19.66 -0.17 13.78
CA ILE A 21 19.89 1.20 14.27
C ILE A 21 19.36 2.28 13.31
N ASN A 22 19.34 2.00 12.02
CA ASN A 22 18.82 2.89 10.98
C ASN A 22 17.29 3.09 11.05
N VAL A 23 16.55 2.13 11.61
CA VAL A 23 15.08 2.19 11.70
C VAL A 23 14.60 2.42 13.15
N VAL A 24 15.36 1.99 14.16
CA VAL A 24 14.94 2.10 15.57
C VAL A 24 14.73 3.55 16.01
N LYS A 25 15.40 4.51 15.35
CA LYS A 25 15.22 5.95 15.58
C LYS A 25 13.77 6.41 15.40
N PHE A 26 12.95 5.70 14.63
CA PHE A 26 11.53 6.02 14.43
C PHE A 26 10.65 5.52 15.59
N LYS A 27 11.18 4.86 16.63
CA LYS A 27 10.37 4.34 17.75
C LYS A 27 9.61 5.44 18.47
N ASP A 28 10.26 6.57 18.75
CA ASP A 28 9.66 7.66 19.52
C ASP A 28 8.57 8.37 18.70
N TYR A 29 8.79 8.51 17.40
CA TYR A 29 7.77 8.96 16.46
C TYR A 29 6.55 8.02 16.44
N ASN A 30 6.79 6.71 16.37
CA ASN A 30 5.72 5.71 16.39
C ASN A 30 4.93 5.78 17.69
N VAL A 31 5.56 5.96 18.85
CA VAL A 31 4.84 6.18 20.12
C VAL A 31 4.00 7.46 20.03
N LYS A 32 4.59 8.57 19.58
CA LYS A 32 3.94 9.89 19.56
C LYS A 32 2.80 10.04 18.54
N TYR A 33 2.86 9.33 17.41
CA TYR A 33 1.94 9.63 16.30
C TYR A 33 1.19 8.40 15.76
N ALA A 34 1.60 7.18 16.08
CA ALA A 34 0.98 5.98 15.52
C ALA A 34 0.37 5.04 16.58
N ASN A 35 1.14 4.68 17.59
CA ASN A 35 0.82 3.60 18.51
C ASN A 35 0.38 4.08 19.89
N GLY A 36 0.82 5.26 20.36
CA GLY A 36 0.50 5.81 21.68
C GLY A 36 1.12 5.07 22.87
N MET A 37 1.51 3.81 22.69
CA MET A 37 2.08 2.94 23.71
C MET A 37 3.60 2.81 23.55
N PRO A 38 4.39 3.08 24.61
CA PRO A 38 5.81 2.80 24.62
C PRO A 38 6.07 1.29 24.54
N ILE A 39 6.86 0.88 23.55
CA ILE A 39 7.32 -0.50 23.39
C ILE A 39 8.81 -0.53 23.72
N ARG A 40 9.28 -1.56 24.43
CA ARG A 40 10.71 -1.79 24.66
C ARG A 40 11.39 -2.19 23.37
N TYR A 41 12.57 -1.62 23.11
CA TYR A 41 13.38 -1.95 21.95
C TYR A 41 14.81 -2.28 22.32
N VAL A 42 15.41 -3.17 21.54
CA VAL A 42 16.85 -3.30 21.39
C VAL A 42 17.24 -2.95 19.96
N ALA A 43 18.46 -2.44 19.78
CA ALA A 43 18.99 -2.04 18.49
C ALA A 43 20.29 -2.77 18.16
N PHE A 44 20.36 -3.29 16.94
CA PHE A 44 21.54 -3.95 16.38
C PHE A 44 22.13 -3.16 15.20
N PRO A 45 23.41 -3.39 14.84
CA PRO A 45 24.02 -2.75 13.67
C PRO A 45 23.31 -3.12 12.36
N PHE A 46 23.37 -2.22 11.37
CA PHE A 46 22.83 -2.42 10.02
C PHE A 46 24.00 -2.49 9.02
N PRO A 47 23.95 -3.30 7.94
CA PRO A 47 22.82 -4.10 7.42
C PRO A 47 22.65 -5.49 8.04
N VAL A 48 21.42 -6.03 8.00
CA VAL A 48 21.13 -7.42 8.42
C VAL A 48 21.09 -8.37 7.22
N ALA A 49 20.37 -7.98 6.17
CA ALA A 49 20.19 -8.81 4.98
C ALA A 49 21.53 -8.98 4.23
N GLY A 50 21.79 -10.20 3.75
CA GLY A 50 22.99 -10.52 2.97
C GLY A 50 24.30 -10.62 3.77
N GLN A 51 24.26 -10.48 5.11
CA GLN A 51 25.46 -10.63 5.94
C GLN A 51 25.76 -12.10 6.30
N PRO A 52 27.05 -12.46 6.49
CA PRO A 52 27.42 -13.80 6.92
C PRO A 52 27.01 -14.06 8.38
N ARG A 53 26.83 -15.35 8.73
CA ARG A 53 26.41 -15.76 10.08
C ARG A 53 27.35 -15.25 11.20
N SER A 54 28.64 -15.07 10.90
CA SER A 54 29.61 -14.50 11.85
C SER A 54 29.27 -13.06 12.23
N VAL A 55 28.75 -12.27 11.30
CA VAL A 55 28.30 -10.89 11.55
C VAL A 55 27.04 -10.90 12.41
N HIS A 56 26.04 -11.73 12.10
CA HIS A 56 24.85 -11.87 12.95
C HIS A 56 25.18 -12.37 14.35
N LYS A 57 26.10 -13.33 14.45
CA LYS A 57 26.61 -13.80 15.74
C LYS A 57 27.23 -12.65 16.53
N ALA A 58 28.06 -11.82 15.90
CA ALA A 58 28.63 -10.64 16.54
C ALA A 58 27.58 -9.60 16.96
N TYR A 59 26.43 -9.50 16.28
CA TYR A 59 25.33 -8.63 16.72
C TYR A 59 24.66 -9.15 17.99
N VAL A 60 24.50 -10.47 18.11
CA VAL A 60 23.89 -11.12 19.28
C VAL A 60 24.83 -11.18 20.47
N GLU A 61 26.13 -11.42 20.24
CA GLU A 61 27.17 -11.43 21.28
C GLU A 61 27.66 -10.03 21.67
N GLY A 62 27.36 -9.04 20.82
CA GLY A 62 27.70 -7.65 21.03
C GLY A 62 26.78 -6.94 22.02
N LYS A 63 26.74 -5.62 21.89
CA LYS A 63 25.93 -4.75 22.73
C LYS A 63 24.67 -4.29 22.01
N ASP A 64 23.60 -4.13 22.77
CA ASP A 64 22.46 -3.32 22.36
C ASP A 64 22.92 -1.86 22.16
N LEU A 65 22.67 -1.31 20.98
CA LEU A 65 23.08 0.04 20.62
C LEU A 65 22.24 1.14 21.29
N LEU A 66 21.15 0.81 22.01
CA LEU A 66 20.38 1.78 22.80
C LEU A 66 20.85 1.87 24.25
N SER A 67 21.09 0.74 24.90
CA SER A 67 21.42 0.68 26.34
C SER A 67 22.91 0.45 26.63
N ASP A 68 23.73 0.14 25.62
CA ASP A 68 25.14 -0.29 25.75
C ASP A 68 25.34 -1.58 26.60
N LYS A 69 24.24 -2.25 26.99
CA LYS A 69 24.27 -3.55 27.65
C LYS A 69 24.58 -4.67 26.67
N PRO A 70 25.07 -5.84 27.11
CA PRO A 70 25.10 -7.04 26.27
C PRO A 70 23.72 -7.32 25.66
N MET A 71 23.65 -7.55 24.34
CA MET A 71 22.39 -7.63 23.58
C MET A 71 21.40 -8.62 24.19
N MET A 72 21.85 -9.84 24.49
CA MET A 72 20.98 -10.86 25.09
C MET A 72 20.51 -10.48 26.49
N GLN A 73 21.33 -9.79 27.27
CA GLN A 73 20.91 -9.29 28.59
C GLN A 73 19.85 -8.20 28.45
N ALA A 74 20.00 -7.28 27.49
CA ALA A 74 19.00 -6.24 27.22
C ALA A 74 17.65 -6.84 26.79
N ILE A 75 17.66 -7.91 25.98
CA ILE A 75 16.45 -8.65 25.60
C ILE A 75 15.80 -9.32 26.81
N ILE A 76 16.58 -10.04 27.62
CA ILE A 76 16.07 -10.71 28.83
C ILE A 76 15.47 -9.67 29.77
N ASP A 77 16.22 -8.60 30.10
CA ASP A 77 15.75 -7.50 30.94
C ASP A 77 14.42 -6.94 30.42
N GLY A 78 14.32 -6.70 29.12
CA GLY A 78 13.13 -6.16 28.49
C GLY A 78 11.91 -7.09 28.56
N LEU A 79 12.11 -8.41 28.59
CA LEU A 79 11.04 -9.40 28.71
C LEU A 79 10.66 -9.73 30.16
N THR A 80 11.60 -9.63 31.11
CA THR A 80 11.41 -10.14 32.48
C THR A 80 11.25 -9.06 33.54
N LEU A 81 11.81 -7.86 33.34
CA LEU A 81 11.70 -6.80 34.34
C LEU A 81 10.32 -6.15 34.29
N PRO A 82 9.75 -5.76 35.45
CA PRO A 82 8.48 -5.04 35.49
C PRO A 82 8.50 -3.78 34.61
N LEU A 83 7.37 -3.46 33.99
CA LEU A 83 7.19 -2.19 33.28
C LEU A 83 7.36 -1.01 34.25
N THR A 84 8.09 0.01 33.81
CA THR A 84 8.16 1.31 34.47
C THR A 84 6.81 2.04 34.37
N ASN A 85 6.64 3.13 35.14
CA ASN A 85 5.39 3.91 35.08
C ASN A 85 5.14 4.53 33.70
N ASP A 86 6.20 4.92 32.99
CA ASP A 86 6.05 5.46 31.64
C ASP A 86 5.75 4.34 30.62
N GLU A 87 6.33 3.15 30.77
CA GLU A 87 6.02 2.01 29.90
C GLU A 87 4.60 1.44 30.10
N LYS A 88 4.02 1.65 31.29
CA LYS A 88 2.61 1.33 31.57
C LYS A 88 1.63 2.32 30.93
N PHE A 89 2.12 3.38 30.28
CA PHE A 89 1.26 4.38 29.68
C PHE A 89 0.45 3.78 28.52
N ALA A 90 -0.88 3.89 28.64
CA ALA A 90 -1.83 3.53 27.60
C ALA A 90 -2.65 4.76 27.19
N GLY A 91 -2.86 4.95 25.89
CA GLY A 91 -3.67 6.03 25.33
C GLY A 91 -2.94 6.91 24.34
N MET A 92 -3.47 8.11 24.08
CA MET A 92 -2.79 9.08 23.22
C MET A 92 -1.54 9.62 23.92
N PRO A 93 -0.42 9.76 23.20
CA PRO A 93 0.85 10.17 23.79
C PRO A 93 0.75 11.56 24.44
N ARG A 94 1.50 11.76 25.53
CA ARG A 94 1.49 13.01 26.30
C ARG A 94 1.83 14.20 25.39
N GLY A 95 0.97 15.23 25.39
CA GLY A 95 1.12 16.43 24.56
C GLY A 95 0.64 16.30 23.11
N ALA A 96 -0.14 15.26 22.79
CA ALA A 96 -0.88 15.22 21.53
C ALA A 96 -1.98 16.30 21.55
N GLU A 97 -1.78 17.37 20.79
CA GLU A 97 -2.82 18.38 20.56
C GLU A 97 -3.94 17.78 19.70
N PRO A 98 -5.21 18.04 20.01
CA PRO A 98 -6.31 17.69 19.14
C PRO A 98 -6.09 18.28 17.74
N GLU A 99 -6.26 17.45 16.72
CA GLU A 99 -6.23 17.92 15.32
C GLU A 99 -7.38 18.94 15.14
N PRO A 100 -7.07 20.21 14.80
CA PRO A 100 -8.10 21.20 14.60
C PRO A 100 -8.89 20.84 13.34
N ARG A 101 -10.22 21.02 13.40
CA ARG A 101 -11.09 20.82 12.23
C ARG A 101 -10.74 21.76 11.08
N LEU A 102 -10.31 22.99 11.39
CA LEU A 102 -9.99 24.05 10.43
C LEU A 102 -8.60 24.63 10.70
N LEU A 103 -7.92 25.02 9.63
CA LEU A 103 -6.70 25.82 9.70
C LEU A 103 -7.05 27.30 9.85
N ALA A 104 -6.11 28.11 10.36
CA ALA A 104 -6.25 29.55 10.37
C ALA A 104 -6.38 30.09 8.93
N PRO A 105 -7.24 31.10 8.68
CA PRO A 105 -7.38 31.69 7.36
C PRO A 105 -6.10 32.39 6.94
N ASP A 106 -5.74 32.23 5.67
CA ASP A 106 -4.59 32.89 5.03
C ASP A 106 -4.83 32.95 3.51
N THR A 107 -3.92 33.57 2.77
CA THR A 107 -3.92 33.59 1.31
C THR A 107 -3.78 32.18 0.74
N GLU A 108 -4.30 31.97 -0.48
CA GLU A 108 -4.24 30.68 -1.15
C GLU A 108 -2.79 30.19 -1.34
N ASP A 109 -1.86 31.09 -1.68
CA ASP A 109 -0.45 30.75 -1.86
C ASP A 109 0.21 30.32 -0.55
N ASN A 110 -0.08 31.02 0.57
CA ASN A 110 0.43 30.63 1.87
C ASN A 110 -0.12 29.28 2.33
N LEU A 111 -1.40 29.01 2.10
CA LEU A 111 -2.00 27.72 2.45
C LEU A 111 -1.45 26.60 1.57
N ARG A 112 -1.30 26.80 0.25
CA ARG A 112 -0.66 25.81 -0.64
C ARG A 112 0.77 25.52 -0.20
N ARG A 113 1.54 26.55 0.15
CA ARG A 113 2.89 26.41 0.70
C ARG A 113 2.89 25.63 2.01
N LEU A 114 1.97 25.93 2.92
CA LEU A 114 1.81 25.20 4.18
C LEU A 114 1.55 23.70 3.95
N PHE A 115 0.65 23.35 3.02
CA PHE A 115 0.37 21.95 2.70
C PHE A 115 1.60 21.23 2.14
N ASN A 116 2.40 21.89 1.30
CA ASN A 116 3.68 21.34 0.83
C ASN A 116 4.70 21.17 1.97
N GLU A 117 4.89 22.19 2.81
CA GLU A 117 5.83 22.17 3.94
C GLU A 117 5.46 21.11 4.99
N LYS A 118 4.16 20.83 5.16
CA LYS A 118 3.67 19.77 6.04
C LYS A 118 3.59 18.40 5.36
N GLU A 119 3.90 18.33 4.06
CA GLU A 119 3.73 17.15 3.20
C GLU A 119 2.29 16.59 3.20
N TRP A 120 1.29 17.44 3.42
CA TRP A 120 -0.15 17.10 3.36
C TRP A 120 -0.68 17.08 1.94
N THR A 121 0.12 16.60 1.00
CA THR A 121 -0.20 16.54 -0.43
C THR A 121 0.75 15.56 -1.12
N ASP A 122 0.47 15.28 -2.38
CA ASP A 122 1.35 14.57 -3.32
C ASP A 122 2.31 15.51 -4.06
N PHE A 123 2.45 16.77 -3.61
CA PHE A 123 3.24 17.85 -4.22
C PHE A 123 2.74 18.34 -5.59
N ASN A 124 1.68 17.73 -6.14
CA ASN A 124 0.92 18.30 -7.23
C ASN A 124 0.03 19.45 -6.70
N PRO A 125 -0.34 20.43 -7.55
CA PRO A 125 -1.26 21.49 -7.15
C PRO A 125 -2.58 20.92 -6.59
N ILE A 126 -3.01 21.43 -5.44
CA ILE A 126 -4.28 21.03 -4.82
C ILE A 126 -5.33 22.13 -4.95
N ILE A 127 -6.60 21.76 -4.93
CA ILE A 127 -7.69 22.70 -4.65
C ILE A 127 -7.83 22.80 -3.13
N LEU A 128 -7.78 24.01 -2.57
CA LEU A 128 -7.93 24.16 -1.12
C LEU A 128 -9.31 23.68 -0.66
N PRO A 129 -9.38 22.76 0.33
CA PRO A 129 -10.62 22.14 0.79
C PRO A 129 -11.37 23.04 1.77
N THR A 130 -11.94 24.14 1.25
CA THR A 130 -12.78 25.04 2.06
C THR A 130 -14.07 24.34 2.51
N GLU A 131 -14.68 24.82 3.59
CA GLU A 131 -15.93 24.27 4.12
C GLU A 131 -17.03 24.18 3.06
N GLU A 132 -17.17 25.20 2.21
CA GLU A 132 -18.13 25.21 1.10
C GLU A 132 -17.87 24.08 0.09
N ARG A 133 -16.61 23.88 -0.31
CA ARG A 133 -16.23 22.84 -1.28
C ARG A 133 -16.40 21.45 -0.69
N VAL A 134 -16.07 21.27 0.59
CA VAL A 134 -16.27 20.01 1.32
C VAL A 134 -17.77 19.72 1.47
N ALA A 135 -18.59 20.71 1.85
CA ALA A 135 -20.04 20.56 1.90
C ALA A 135 -20.64 20.18 0.55
N LYS A 136 -20.17 20.80 -0.55
CA LYS A 136 -20.57 20.42 -1.91
C LYS A 136 -20.17 18.98 -2.23
N MET A 137 -18.95 18.56 -1.89
CA MET A 137 -18.47 17.20 -2.11
C MET A 137 -19.33 16.16 -1.37
N LEU A 138 -19.71 16.46 -0.14
CA LEU A 138 -20.55 15.60 0.70
C LEU A 138 -21.95 15.34 0.11
N THR A 139 -22.43 16.16 -0.84
CA THR A 139 -23.69 15.89 -1.55
C THR A 139 -23.61 14.64 -2.45
N GLY A 140 -22.41 14.16 -2.75
CA GLY A 140 -22.17 12.93 -3.50
C GLY A 140 -22.39 11.63 -2.71
N THR A 141 -22.84 11.69 -1.47
CA THR A 141 -23.07 10.50 -0.63
C THR A 141 -24.28 10.68 0.29
N SER A 142 -24.86 9.56 0.75
CA SER A 142 -25.85 9.52 1.83
C SER A 142 -25.24 9.25 3.20
N HIS A 143 -23.95 8.88 3.26
CA HIS A 143 -23.25 8.62 4.50
C HIS A 143 -23.07 9.88 5.34
N LYS A 144 -23.05 9.72 6.67
CA LYS A 144 -22.88 10.86 7.57
C LYS A 144 -21.42 11.34 7.56
N PRO A 145 -21.15 12.66 7.67
CA PRO A 145 -19.78 13.19 7.62
C PRO A 145 -18.82 12.63 8.68
N ASP A 146 -19.34 12.23 9.84
CA ASP A 146 -18.59 11.70 10.99
C ASP A 146 -18.38 10.17 10.95
N GLU A 147 -19.00 9.47 10.01
CA GLU A 147 -18.86 8.02 9.85
C GLU A 147 -17.41 7.65 9.51
N ILE A 148 -16.90 6.59 10.15
CA ILE A 148 -15.52 6.12 9.97
C ILE A 148 -15.46 5.21 8.73
N VAL A 149 -14.61 5.60 7.77
CA VAL A 149 -14.36 4.89 6.52
C VAL A 149 -13.24 3.86 6.69
N CYS A 150 -12.17 4.21 7.39
CA CYS A 150 -11.12 3.26 7.80
C CYS A 150 -10.27 3.80 8.95
N GLU A 151 -9.40 2.94 9.51
CA GLU A 151 -8.48 3.30 10.58
C GLU A 151 -7.02 2.90 10.26
N TYR A 152 -6.07 3.66 10.79
CA TYR A 152 -4.62 3.36 10.73
C TYR A 152 -3.98 3.71 12.09
N GLY A 153 -3.72 2.70 12.93
CA GLY A 153 -3.34 2.95 14.32
C GLY A 153 -4.47 3.65 15.06
N SER A 154 -4.19 4.76 15.74
CA SER A 154 -5.23 5.58 16.40
C SER A 154 -5.94 6.57 15.48
N ARG A 155 -5.51 6.70 14.21
CA ARG A 155 -6.08 7.68 13.27
C ARG A 155 -7.31 7.13 12.59
N LYS A 156 -8.33 7.97 12.54
CA LYS A 156 -9.63 7.67 11.92
C LYS A 156 -9.80 8.52 10.67
N MET A 157 -10.11 7.87 9.55
CA MET A 157 -10.58 8.55 8.35
C MET A 157 -12.10 8.59 8.41
N THR A 158 -12.67 9.79 8.44
CA THR A 158 -14.11 9.97 8.33
C THR A 158 -14.52 10.20 6.87
N VAL A 159 -15.83 10.17 6.61
CA VAL A 159 -16.41 10.59 5.33
C VAL A 159 -16.02 12.05 5.01
N GLU A 160 -16.08 12.95 5.99
CA GLU A 160 -15.65 14.35 5.81
C GLU A 160 -14.16 14.47 5.45
N LYS A 161 -13.27 13.71 6.10
CA LYS A 161 -11.84 13.68 5.71
C LYS A 161 -11.64 13.12 4.31
N SER A 162 -12.42 12.13 3.92
CA SER A 162 -12.42 11.62 2.55
C SER A 162 -12.86 12.70 1.55
N ALA A 163 -13.85 13.51 1.89
CA ALA A 163 -14.29 14.65 1.08
C ALA A 163 -13.21 15.73 0.96
N VAL A 164 -12.44 16.00 2.04
CA VAL A 164 -11.27 16.88 2.01
C VAL A 164 -10.25 16.40 0.97
N TYR A 165 -9.87 15.12 1.00
CA TYR A 165 -8.92 14.56 0.02
C TYR A 165 -9.48 14.56 -1.41
N ALA A 166 -10.77 14.30 -1.57
CA ALA A 166 -11.45 14.39 -2.86
C ALA A 166 -11.37 15.80 -3.44
N VAL A 167 -11.68 16.83 -2.65
CA VAL A 167 -11.57 18.23 -3.08
C VAL A 167 -10.13 18.56 -3.45
N MET A 168 -9.16 18.19 -2.61
CA MET A 168 -7.74 18.44 -2.88
C MET A 168 -7.28 17.87 -4.22
N ALA A 169 -7.75 16.68 -4.58
CA ALA A 169 -7.44 16.03 -5.85
C ALA A 169 -8.19 16.61 -7.06
N GLY A 170 -9.16 17.51 -6.85
CA GLY A 170 -9.97 18.09 -7.92
C GLY A 170 -11.23 17.31 -8.27
N ALA A 171 -11.68 16.40 -7.41
CA ALA A 171 -12.88 15.62 -7.65
C ALA A 171 -14.16 16.48 -7.67
N THR A 172 -15.18 15.97 -8.34
CA THR A 172 -16.57 16.45 -8.26
C THR A 172 -17.42 15.43 -7.49
N PRO A 173 -18.61 15.80 -6.97
CA PRO A 173 -19.44 14.92 -6.14
C PRO A 173 -19.78 13.58 -6.79
N LYS A 174 -19.86 13.50 -8.13
CA LYS A 174 -20.13 12.23 -8.85
C LYS A 174 -19.08 11.15 -8.60
N TYR A 175 -17.81 11.53 -8.35
CA TYR A 175 -16.74 10.59 -8.06
C TYR A 175 -16.77 10.09 -6.60
N PHE A 176 -17.51 10.77 -5.72
CA PHE A 176 -17.38 10.60 -4.29
C PHE A 176 -17.73 9.19 -3.75
N PRO A 177 -18.76 8.49 -4.26
CA PRO A 177 -19.02 7.11 -3.85
C PRO A 177 -17.84 6.17 -4.13
N THR A 178 -17.19 6.31 -5.29
CA THR A 178 -16.00 5.50 -5.65
C THR A 178 -14.79 5.90 -4.81
N ILE A 179 -14.65 7.20 -4.50
CA ILE A 179 -13.62 7.69 -3.58
C ILE A 179 -13.80 7.11 -2.18
N LEU A 180 -15.03 7.00 -1.66
CA LEU A 180 -15.26 6.36 -0.35
C LEU A 180 -14.83 4.89 -0.36
N ALA A 181 -15.12 4.15 -1.44
CA ALA A 181 -14.63 2.78 -1.61
C ALA A 181 -13.08 2.72 -1.62
N ILE A 182 -12.41 3.63 -2.33
CA ILE A 182 -10.94 3.75 -2.35
C ILE A 182 -10.40 4.08 -0.95
N CYS A 183 -10.97 5.08 -0.29
CA CYS A 183 -10.57 5.52 1.04
C CYS A 183 -10.74 4.41 2.09
N SER A 184 -11.74 3.53 1.97
CA SER A 184 -11.88 2.38 2.87
C SER A 184 -10.64 1.47 2.90
N ARG A 185 -9.79 1.58 1.88
CA ARG A 185 -8.53 0.84 1.74
C ARG A 185 -7.28 1.73 1.77
N ALA A 186 -7.36 3.03 2.09
CA ALA A 186 -6.20 3.92 2.12
C ALA A 186 -5.08 3.46 3.07
N ASN A 187 -5.44 2.70 4.12
CA ASN A 187 -4.48 2.08 5.04
C ASN A 187 -3.58 1.01 4.40
N SER A 188 -3.86 0.61 3.14
CA SER A 188 -3.08 -0.33 2.34
C SER A 188 -2.09 0.34 1.38
N PHE A 189 -1.93 1.67 1.47
CA PHE A 189 -0.93 2.39 0.71
C PHE A 189 0.47 1.81 0.96
N GLY A 190 1.15 1.42 -0.12
CA GLY A 190 2.41 0.70 -0.07
C GLY A 190 3.50 1.55 0.56
N ASN A 191 4.05 1.10 1.70
CA ASN A 191 5.21 1.73 2.31
C ASN A 191 6.14 0.63 2.81
N SER A 192 7.23 0.44 2.08
CA SER A 192 8.26 -0.56 2.35
C SER A 192 9.62 0.10 2.24
N THR A 193 10.65 -0.51 2.81
CA THR A 193 12.04 -0.13 2.55
C THR A 193 12.40 -0.23 1.06
N SER A 194 11.76 -1.16 0.34
CA SER A 194 11.82 -1.29 -1.12
C SER A 194 10.77 -0.43 -1.85
N SER A 195 10.86 -0.37 -3.18
CA SER A 195 10.00 0.43 -4.08
C SER A 195 8.57 -0.08 -4.22
N ALA A 196 7.80 -0.11 -3.13
CA ALA A 196 6.40 -0.51 -3.18
C ALA A 196 5.52 0.51 -3.93
N ALA A 197 4.49 0.03 -4.59
CA ALA A 197 3.39 0.81 -5.17
C ALA A 197 2.09 0.01 -5.07
N ASN A 198 0.98 0.65 -5.42
CA ASN A 198 -0.31 -0.01 -5.50
C ASN A 198 -0.81 -0.07 -6.94
N MET A 199 -1.81 -0.92 -7.15
CA MET A 199 -2.62 -0.98 -8.36
C MET A 199 -4.08 -0.89 -7.95
N ILE A 200 -4.85 -0.01 -8.58
CA ILE A 200 -6.26 0.19 -8.30
C ILE A 200 -7.05 -0.19 -9.56
N VAL A 201 -7.85 -1.25 -9.45
CA VAL A 201 -8.71 -1.72 -10.54
C VAL A 201 -10.16 -1.46 -10.18
N VAL A 202 -10.86 -0.72 -11.02
CA VAL A 202 -12.30 -0.48 -10.88
C VAL A 202 -13.04 -1.40 -11.84
N ASN A 203 -14.12 -2.01 -11.34
CA ASN A 203 -15.03 -2.91 -12.04
C ASN A 203 -16.49 -2.44 -11.92
N GLY A 204 -17.34 -2.93 -12.81
CA GLY A 204 -18.79 -2.68 -12.80
C GLY A 204 -19.25 -1.45 -13.61
N PRO A 205 -20.58 -1.19 -13.63
CA PRO A 205 -21.18 -0.11 -14.43
C PRO A 205 -20.61 1.29 -14.17
N ILE A 206 -20.15 1.56 -12.93
CA ILE A 206 -19.59 2.86 -12.52
C ILE A 206 -18.43 3.32 -13.39
N ARG A 207 -17.67 2.38 -13.99
CA ARG A 207 -16.58 2.68 -14.93
C ARG A 207 -17.08 3.56 -16.07
N LYS A 208 -18.25 3.24 -16.64
CA LYS A 208 -18.86 3.99 -17.75
C LYS A 208 -19.51 5.28 -17.27
N GLU A 209 -20.21 5.24 -16.14
CA GLU A 209 -20.85 6.43 -15.56
C GLU A 209 -19.85 7.54 -15.24
N LEU A 210 -18.65 7.15 -14.78
CA LEU A 210 -17.55 8.07 -14.48
C LEU A 210 -16.66 8.38 -15.70
N ASN A 211 -16.92 7.77 -16.86
CA ASN A 211 -16.08 7.87 -18.05
C ASN A 211 -14.60 7.51 -17.76
N MET A 212 -14.40 6.44 -16.98
CA MET A 212 -13.06 5.88 -16.74
C MET A 212 -12.50 5.27 -18.01
N ASN A 213 -11.21 5.47 -18.25
CA ASN A 213 -10.55 4.83 -19.37
C ASN A 213 -10.20 3.38 -19.02
N SER A 214 -10.57 2.48 -19.93
CA SER A 214 -10.27 1.04 -19.90
C SER A 214 -9.84 0.50 -21.28
N GLY A 215 -9.89 1.34 -22.33
CA GLY A 215 -9.64 0.94 -23.70
C GLY A 215 -8.25 1.33 -24.19
N VAL A 216 -8.22 2.12 -25.27
CA VAL A 216 -6.97 2.66 -25.82
C VAL A 216 -6.25 3.46 -24.74
N ASP A 217 -4.97 3.16 -24.55
CA ASP A 217 -4.12 3.79 -23.53
C ASP A 217 -4.70 3.71 -22.11
N ALA A 218 -5.23 2.54 -21.73
CA ALA A 218 -5.92 2.31 -20.45
C ALA A 218 -5.13 2.76 -19.20
N LEU A 219 -3.79 2.74 -19.26
CA LEU A 219 -2.89 3.09 -18.17
C LEU A 219 -2.23 4.48 -18.33
N GLY A 220 -2.51 5.20 -19.41
CA GLY A 220 -1.90 6.49 -19.66
C GLY A 220 -2.81 7.69 -19.32
N PRO A 221 -2.35 8.92 -19.63
CA PRO A 221 -2.84 10.15 -19.00
C PRO A 221 -4.11 10.74 -19.64
N PHE A 222 -4.92 9.94 -20.36
CA PHE A 222 -6.10 10.44 -21.09
C PHE A 222 -7.43 10.24 -20.36
N SER A 223 -7.40 10.06 -19.03
CA SER A 223 -8.61 9.96 -18.21
C SER A 223 -8.55 10.81 -16.96
N GLU A 224 -9.47 11.77 -16.88
CA GLU A 224 -9.67 12.58 -15.67
C GLU A 224 -10.04 11.70 -14.47
N ALA A 225 -10.97 10.76 -14.64
CA ALA A 225 -11.42 9.89 -13.57
C ALA A 225 -10.29 9.01 -13.02
N ASN A 226 -9.52 8.33 -13.89
CA ASN A 226 -8.38 7.51 -13.46
C ASN A 226 -7.33 8.35 -12.72
N SER A 227 -7.04 9.56 -13.22
CA SER A 227 -6.10 10.50 -12.60
C SER A 227 -6.55 10.92 -11.20
N ILE A 228 -7.79 11.39 -11.07
CA ILE A 228 -8.36 11.87 -9.79
C ILE A 228 -8.45 10.72 -8.78
N LEU A 229 -9.04 9.58 -9.14
CA LEU A 229 -9.25 8.46 -8.22
C LEU A 229 -7.93 7.92 -7.66
N GLY A 230 -6.94 7.71 -8.53
CA GLY A 230 -5.61 7.28 -8.12
C GLY A 230 -4.88 8.30 -7.25
N ARG A 231 -5.02 9.58 -7.58
CA ARG A 231 -4.44 10.68 -6.79
C ARG A 231 -5.06 10.82 -5.41
N VAL A 232 -6.38 10.63 -5.28
CA VAL A 232 -7.05 10.63 -3.97
C VAL A 232 -6.48 9.53 -3.09
N PHE A 233 -6.26 8.32 -3.62
CA PHE A 233 -5.64 7.23 -2.86
C PHE A 233 -4.24 7.61 -2.36
N THR A 234 -3.43 8.28 -3.19
CA THR A 234 -2.10 8.78 -2.81
C THR A 234 -2.18 9.75 -1.63
N ILE A 235 -3.01 10.78 -1.75
CA ILE A 235 -3.16 11.82 -0.72
C ILE A 235 -3.70 11.20 0.58
N ALA A 236 -4.77 10.42 0.48
CA ALA A 236 -5.41 9.77 1.64
C ALA A 236 -4.43 8.81 2.34
N GLY A 237 -3.76 7.95 1.59
CA GLY A 237 -2.79 6.98 2.12
C GLY A 237 -1.60 7.64 2.81
N LYS A 238 -1.00 8.66 2.17
CA LYS A 238 0.11 9.44 2.75
C LYS A 238 -0.27 10.12 4.05
N ILE A 239 -1.40 10.83 4.07
CA ILE A 239 -1.82 11.62 5.23
C ILE A 239 -2.30 10.71 6.36
N MET A 240 -3.09 9.67 6.06
CA MET A 240 -3.55 8.71 7.07
C MET A 240 -2.39 7.93 7.70
N GLY A 241 -1.43 7.51 6.87
CA GLY A 241 -0.21 6.86 7.35
C GLY A 241 0.77 7.82 8.03
N ASP A 242 0.62 9.14 7.81
CA ASP A 242 1.59 10.19 8.17
C ASP A 242 2.99 9.85 7.64
N LEU A 243 3.00 9.51 6.36
CA LEU A 243 4.15 9.01 5.63
C LEU A 243 5.00 10.17 5.13
N ARG A 244 5.60 10.89 6.08
CA ARG A 244 6.49 12.02 5.80
C ARG A 244 7.94 11.56 5.73
N LEU A 245 8.74 12.24 4.93
CA LEU A 245 10.18 11.95 4.84
C LEU A 245 10.84 12.12 6.21
N ASN A 246 11.79 11.23 6.52
CA ASN A 246 12.51 11.18 7.80
C ASN A 246 11.64 10.92 9.04
N GLU A 247 10.37 10.56 8.88
CA GLU A 247 9.45 10.31 9.99
C GLU A 247 8.73 8.95 9.83
N GLY A 248 7.93 8.81 8.77
CA GLY A 248 7.08 7.65 8.53
C GLY A 248 7.24 6.97 7.16
N ALA A 249 7.87 7.65 6.18
CA ALA A 249 8.20 7.07 4.89
C ALA A 249 9.51 6.26 5.00
N TYR A 250 9.44 4.95 4.73
CA TYR A 250 10.56 4.04 4.97
C TYR A 250 11.34 3.65 3.69
N SER A 251 10.86 4.04 2.52
CA SER A 251 11.46 3.62 1.25
C SER A 251 12.81 4.25 0.99
N THR A 252 13.75 3.45 0.47
CA THR A 252 15.07 3.94 0.06
C THR A 252 15.04 4.49 -1.36
N LEU A 253 14.41 3.78 -2.29
CA LEU A 253 14.32 4.18 -3.70
C LEU A 253 12.98 4.84 -4.05
N GLY A 254 11.89 4.50 -3.34
CA GLY A 254 10.54 4.93 -3.69
C GLY A 254 10.04 4.33 -5.01
N SER A 255 8.87 4.75 -5.48
CA SER A 255 8.32 4.36 -6.78
C SER A 255 7.48 5.50 -7.37
N ASN A 256 7.81 5.92 -8.60
CA ASN A 256 7.03 6.94 -9.32
C ASN A 256 5.59 6.49 -9.63
N LEU A 257 5.31 5.17 -9.57
CA LEU A 257 3.97 4.64 -9.73
C LEU A 257 3.04 5.12 -8.60
N GLN A 258 3.57 5.51 -7.44
CA GLN A 258 2.76 5.96 -6.30
C GLN A 258 2.05 7.29 -6.51
N TYR A 259 2.40 8.08 -7.54
CA TYR A 259 1.67 9.32 -7.81
C TYR A 259 0.22 9.06 -8.24
N ASN A 260 -0.06 7.95 -8.93
CA ASN A 260 -1.41 7.56 -9.34
C ASN A 260 -1.82 6.14 -8.92
N ASN A 261 -0.88 5.29 -8.51
CA ASN A 261 -1.10 3.91 -8.06
C ASN A 261 -1.77 3.02 -9.13
N ILE A 262 -1.33 3.14 -10.38
CA ILE A 262 -1.83 2.38 -11.54
C ILE A 262 -3.36 2.26 -11.45
N CYS A 263 -4.04 3.40 -11.45
CA CYS A 263 -5.49 3.44 -11.29
C CYS A 263 -6.16 3.33 -12.65
N PHE A 264 -6.91 2.27 -12.88
CA PHE A 264 -7.61 2.04 -14.15
C PHE A 264 -8.90 1.24 -13.97
N ALA A 265 -9.69 1.20 -15.04
CA ALA A 265 -10.89 0.40 -15.14
C ALA A 265 -10.61 -0.85 -15.99
N GLU A 266 -11.14 -2.01 -15.60
CA GLU A 266 -11.08 -3.20 -16.46
C GLU A 266 -12.01 -3.02 -17.68
N ASN A 267 -11.62 -3.51 -18.86
CA ASN A 267 -12.44 -3.50 -20.06
C ASN A 267 -13.31 -4.76 -20.16
N GLU A 268 -14.34 -4.81 -19.32
CA GLU A 268 -15.20 -6.00 -19.18
C GLU A 268 -15.90 -6.39 -20.49
N GLU A 269 -16.21 -5.40 -21.32
CA GLU A 269 -16.92 -5.58 -22.59
C GLU A 269 -16.04 -6.19 -23.69
N SER A 270 -14.72 -6.13 -23.54
CA SER A 270 -13.77 -6.68 -24.51
C SER A 270 -13.16 -8.01 -24.06
N LEU A 271 -13.60 -8.55 -22.92
CA LEU A 271 -13.20 -9.88 -22.46
C LEU A 271 -13.72 -10.95 -23.44
N PRO A 272 -12.90 -11.96 -23.78
CA PRO A 272 -13.37 -13.11 -24.56
C PRO A 272 -14.45 -13.91 -23.83
N ASP A 273 -15.28 -14.66 -24.57
CA ASP A 273 -16.30 -15.52 -23.96
C ASP A 273 -15.68 -16.50 -22.94
N GLY A 274 -16.28 -16.63 -21.77
CA GLY A 274 -15.78 -17.46 -20.66
C GLY A 274 -14.73 -16.77 -19.78
N TRP A 275 -14.19 -15.62 -20.18
CA TRP A 275 -13.36 -14.80 -19.31
C TRP A 275 -14.22 -13.86 -18.48
N GLU A 276 -14.16 -14.02 -17.17
CA GLU A 276 -14.94 -13.23 -16.23
C GLU A 276 -14.17 -11.98 -15.75
N PRO A 277 -14.82 -10.84 -15.48
CA PRO A 277 -14.20 -9.69 -14.84
C PRO A 277 -13.50 -10.04 -13.53
N LEU A 278 -12.47 -9.28 -13.17
CA LEU A 278 -11.72 -9.47 -11.91
C LEU A 278 -12.66 -9.46 -10.69
N SER A 279 -13.64 -8.56 -10.65
CA SER A 279 -14.63 -8.52 -9.57
C SER A 279 -15.42 -9.82 -9.44
N VAL A 280 -15.77 -10.46 -10.56
CA VAL A 280 -16.48 -11.74 -10.58
C VAL A 280 -15.59 -12.88 -10.12
N GLN A 281 -14.32 -12.90 -10.52
CA GLN A 281 -13.33 -13.86 -10.00
C GLN A 281 -13.13 -13.73 -8.48
N LEU A 282 -13.33 -12.53 -7.93
CA LEU A 282 -13.30 -12.24 -6.50
C LEU A 282 -14.63 -12.48 -5.78
N GLY A 283 -15.65 -13.00 -6.48
CA GLY A 283 -16.93 -13.42 -5.90
C GLY A 283 -18.05 -12.36 -5.92
N PHE A 284 -17.88 -11.24 -6.62
CA PHE A 284 -18.91 -10.22 -6.79
C PHE A 284 -19.78 -10.48 -8.02
N LYS A 285 -20.94 -9.82 -8.11
CA LYS A 285 -21.79 -9.89 -9.32
C LYS A 285 -21.29 -8.91 -10.37
N LYS A 286 -21.56 -9.19 -11.66
CA LYS A 286 -21.25 -8.29 -12.79
C LYS A 286 -21.86 -6.89 -12.64
N THR A 287 -22.96 -6.78 -11.88
CA THR A 287 -23.66 -5.52 -11.62
C THR A 287 -23.07 -4.73 -10.46
N ASP A 288 -22.18 -5.33 -9.67
CA ASP A 288 -21.60 -4.69 -8.50
C ASP A 288 -20.45 -3.77 -8.93
N ASN A 289 -20.40 -2.58 -8.33
CA ASN A 289 -19.29 -1.66 -8.48
C ASN A 289 -18.21 -2.02 -7.45
N VAL A 290 -17.02 -2.36 -7.92
CA VAL A 290 -15.95 -2.90 -7.06
C VAL A 290 -14.65 -2.15 -7.33
N VAL A 291 -13.94 -1.83 -6.25
CA VAL A 291 -12.56 -1.34 -6.30
C VAL A 291 -11.66 -2.41 -5.69
N SER A 292 -10.73 -2.92 -6.49
CA SER A 292 -9.69 -3.86 -6.04
C SER A 292 -8.36 -3.13 -5.91
N ILE A 293 -7.74 -3.18 -4.74
CA ILE A 293 -6.44 -2.54 -4.50
C ILE A 293 -5.39 -3.61 -4.19
N GLY A 294 -4.42 -3.74 -5.09
CA GLY A 294 -3.23 -4.57 -4.91
C GLY A 294 -2.03 -3.74 -4.45
N MET A 295 -1.02 -4.41 -3.88
CA MET A 295 0.29 -3.83 -3.58
C MET A 295 1.36 -4.68 -4.28
N GLY A 296 2.36 -4.03 -4.88
CA GLY A 296 3.46 -4.69 -5.58
C GLY A 296 4.73 -3.83 -5.64
N TRP A 297 5.79 -4.37 -6.24
CA TRP A 297 7.11 -3.72 -6.33
C TRP A 297 7.62 -3.52 -7.75
N SER A 298 7.09 -4.28 -8.71
CA SER A 298 7.64 -4.36 -10.06
C SER A 298 6.52 -4.20 -11.08
N TYR A 299 6.79 -3.38 -12.08
CA TYR A 299 5.98 -3.24 -13.28
C TYR A 299 6.88 -3.54 -14.47
N ILE A 300 6.55 -4.60 -15.22
CA ILE A 300 7.30 -5.02 -16.40
C ILE A 300 6.40 -4.77 -17.60
N SER A 301 6.80 -3.84 -18.48
CA SER A 301 6.16 -3.66 -19.76
C SER A 301 6.73 -4.66 -20.75
N SER A 302 5.86 -5.44 -21.40
CA SER A 302 6.24 -6.20 -22.58
C SER A 302 6.65 -5.25 -23.70
N VAL A 303 7.59 -5.67 -24.55
CA VAL A 303 8.02 -4.95 -25.75
C VAL A 303 7.81 -5.82 -26.99
N GLY A 304 7.20 -5.26 -28.04
CA GLY A 304 6.99 -5.93 -29.32
C GLY A 304 5.66 -6.70 -29.45
N GLU A 305 5.46 -7.32 -30.62
CA GLU A 305 4.27 -8.11 -30.94
C GLU A 305 4.39 -9.60 -30.58
N ALA A 306 3.24 -10.27 -30.43
CA ALA A 306 3.20 -11.71 -30.23
C ALA A 306 3.75 -12.46 -31.44
N GLN A 307 4.64 -13.43 -31.21
CA GLN A 307 5.26 -14.25 -32.25
C GLN A 307 4.69 -15.67 -32.21
N ILE A 308 4.53 -16.31 -33.38
CA ILE A 308 4.05 -17.70 -33.46
C ILE A 308 5.02 -18.66 -32.75
N SER A 309 6.33 -18.44 -32.90
CA SER A 309 7.38 -19.26 -32.29
C SER A 309 7.48 -19.09 -30.77
N HIS A 310 6.96 -17.98 -30.23
CA HIS A 310 6.97 -17.68 -28.79
C HIS A 310 5.67 -16.99 -28.38
N PRO A 311 4.59 -17.78 -28.18
CA PRO A 311 3.26 -17.23 -27.97
C PRO A 311 3.12 -16.52 -26.62
N PRO A 312 2.08 -15.68 -26.41
CA PRO A 312 2.01 -14.76 -25.28
C PRO A 312 2.18 -15.40 -23.90
N GLN A 313 1.60 -16.57 -23.66
CA GLN A 313 1.72 -17.30 -22.39
C GLN A 313 3.17 -17.69 -22.05
N MET A 314 4.01 -17.94 -23.06
CA MET A 314 5.43 -18.24 -22.87
C MET A 314 6.22 -16.97 -22.53
N MET A 315 5.87 -15.85 -23.16
CA MET A 315 6.44 -14.54 -22.85
C MET A 315 6.06 -14.08 -21.43
N PHE A 316 4.80 -14.25 -21.04
CA PHE A 316 4.33 -13.97 -19.68
C PHE A 316 5.10 -14.81 -18.67
N ARG A 317 5.25 -16.11 -18.93
CA ARG A 317 6.06 -17.00 -18.09
C ARG A 317 7.48 -16.46 -17.91
N ASP A 318 8.13 -16.05 -18.99
CA ASP A 318 9.51 -15.55 -18.95
C ASP A 318 9.64 -14.26 -18.12
N TYR A 319 8.70 -13.31 -18.27
CA TYR A 319 8.69 -12.10 -17.44
C TYR A 319 8.39 -12.40 -15.96
N MET A 320 7.47 -13.32 -15.69
CA MET A 320 7.09 -13.70 -14.33
C MET A 320 8.25 -14.32 -13.54
N ARG A 321 9.24 -14.93 -14.21
CA ARG A 321 10.49 -15.39 -13.55
C ARG A 321 11.28 -14.29 -12.87
N SER A 322 11.05 -13.03 -13.25
CA SER A 322 11.71 -11.87 -12.63
C SER A 322 10.97 -11.33 -11.40
N LEU A 323 9.77 -11.85 -11.10
CA LEU A 323 8.95 -11.43 -9.97
C LEU A 323 9.32 -12.19 -8.70
N ALA A 324 9.10 -11.55 -7.55
CA ALA A 324 9.49 -12.07 -6.24
C ALA A 324 8.54 -13.18 -5.69
N GLY A 325 7.90 -13.97 -6.55
CA GLY A 325 7.25 -15.24 -6.18
C GLY A 325 5.96 -15.18 -5.35
N MET A 326 5.29 -14.03 -5.21
CA MET A 326 4.03 -13.93 -4.44
C MET A 326 2.78 -14.07 -5.32
N SER A 327 2.53 -13.05 -6.14
CA SER A 327 1.39 -12.95 -7.04
C SER A 327 1.75 -11.97 -8.14
N ALA A 328 1.05 -12.06 -9.27
CA ALA A 328 1.21 -11.14 -10.38
C ALA A 328 -0.16 -10.83 -10.99
N THR A 329 -0.32 -9.60 -11.43
CA THR A 329 -1.45 -9.21 -12.29
C THR A 329 -0.92 -9.05 -13.70
N ILE A 330 -1.56 -9.72 -14.65
CA ILE A 330 -1.27 -9.55 -16.06
C ILE A 330 -2.31 -8.60 -16.64
N ILE A 331 -1.83 -7.49 -17.20
CA ILE A 331 -2.64 -6.56 -17.98
C ILE A 331 -2.26 -6.78 -19.44
N MET A 332 -3.25 -7.00 -20.29
CA MET A 332 -3.02 -7.28 -21.71
C MET A 332 -4.08 -6.60 -22.59
N ASP A 333 -3.71 -6.36 -23.84
CA ASP A 333 -4.64 -5.90 -24.86
C ASP A 333 -5.72 -6.97 -25.15
N PRO A 334 -6.98 -6.60 -25.43
CA PRO A 334 -8.03 -7.54 -25.75
C PRO A 334 -7.71 -8.48 -26.93
N THR A 335 -6.89 -8.06 -27.89
CA THR A 335 -6.45 -8.93 -29.00
C THR A 335 -5.56 -10.07 -28.53
N VAL A 336 -4.74 -9.85 -27.50
CA VAL A 336 -3.91 -10.90 -26.87
C VAL A 336 -4.79 -11.87 -26.09
N ALA A 337 -5.80 -11.37 -25.36
CA ALA A 337 -6.77 -12.22 -24.66
C ALA A 337 -7.55 -13.12 -25.64
N LYS A 338 -8.00 -12.57 -26.78
CA LYS A 338 -8.66 -13.34 -27.85
C LYS A 338 -7.73 -14.38 -28.47
N LEU A 339 -6.48 -14.03 -28.76
CA LEU A 339 -5.49 -14.97 -29.27
C LEU A 339 -5.27 -16.15 -28.30
N LEU A 340 -5.16 -15.87 -27.00
CA LEU A 340 -5.01 -16.91 -25.96
C LEU A 340 -6.21 -17.85 -25.91
N LYS A 341 -7.43 -17.32 -26.01
CA LYS A 341 -8.65 -18.13 -26.06
C LYS A 341 -8.74 -18.94 -27.36
N ASP A 342 -8.76 -18.25 -28.48
CA ASP A 342 -9.21 -18.82 -29.76
C ASP A 342 -8.14 -19.71 -30.41
N VAL A 343 -6.85 -19.44 -30.15
CA VAL A 343 -5.73 -20.17 -30.76
C VAL A 343 -5.01 -21.06 -29.75
N HIS A 344 -4.90 -20.65 -28.49
CA HIS A 344 -4.14 -21.39 -27.47
C HIS A 344 -5.01 -22.14 -26.46
N GLY A 345 -6.35 -22.06 -26.56
CA GLY A 345 -7.28 -22.88 -25.79
C GLY A 345 -7.47 -22.47 -24.33
N PHE A 346 -7.06 -21.25 -23.94
CA PHE A 346 -7.31 -20.73 -22.60
C PHE A 346 -8.75 -20.21 -22.48
N ASN A 347 -9.69 -21.11 -22.15
CA ASN A 347 -11.12 -20.82 -22.11
C ASN A 347 -11.52 -19.87 -20.98
N THR A 348 -10.74 -19.85 -19.91
CA THR A 348 -10.92 -18.96 -18.75
C THR A 348 -9.58 -18.31 -18.37
N LYS A 349 -9.65 -17.22 -17.58
CA LYS A 349 -8.45 -16.62 -16.95
C LYS A 349 -7.76 -17.60 -15.99
N ASP A 350 -8.51 -18.52 -15.39
CA ASP A 350 -8.01 -19.52 -14.45
C ASP A 350 -7.18 -20.59 -15.18
N ASP A 351 -7.55 -20.95 -16.42
CA ASP A 351 -6.73 -21.84 -17.25
C ASP A 351 -5.33 -21.26 -17.49
N LEU A 352 -5.26 -19.97 -17.81
CA LEU A 352 -3.99 -19.26 -18.00
C LEU A 352 -3.21 -19.15 -16.68
N SER A 353 -3.90 -18.82 -15.59
CA SER A 353 -3.28 -18.73 -14.26
C SER A 353 -2.70 -20.07 -13.82
N LYS A 354 -3.42 -21.17 -14.08
CA LYS A 354 -2.96 -22.53 -13.81
C LYS A 354 -1.72 -22.86 -14.65
N PHE A 355 -1.76 -22.61 -15.95
CA PHE A 355 -0.59 -22.80 -16.82
C PHE A 355 0.64 -22.05 -16.29
N LEU A 356 0.48 -20.77 -15.94
CA LEU A 356 1.59 -19.97 -15.40
C LEU A 356 2.09 -20.53 -14.07
N SER A 357 1.19 -20.93 -13.16
CA SER A 357 1.57 -21.56 -11.90
C SER A 357 2.35 -22.87 -12.09
N GLU A 358 2.04 -23.63 -13.14
CA GLU A 358 2.70 -24.90 -13.44
C GLU A 358 4.00 -24.74 -14.25
N ASN A 359 4.20 -23.60 -14.93
CA ASN A 359 5.29 -23.43 -15.90
C ASN A 359 6.27 -22.30 -15.55
N VAL A 360 5.95 -21.41 -14.59
CA VAL A 360 6.88 -20.38 -14.11
C VAL A 360 7.86 -21.01 -13.13
N GLU A 361 8.97 -21.47 -13.68
CA GLU A 361 10.06 -22.08 -12.92
C GLU A 361 11.31 -21.20 -12.93
N VAL A 362 12.02 -21.18 -11.81
CA VAL A 362 13.37 -20.62 -11.66
C VAL A 362 14.25 -21.62 -10.94
N ALA A 363 15.58 -21.49 -11.07
CA ALA A 363 16.50 -22.33 -10.30
C ALA A 363 16.23 -22.17 -8.79
N ALA A 364 16.29 -23.27 -8.04
CA ALA A 364 16.03 -23.25 -6.60
C ALA A 364 16.94 -22.25 -5.86
N GLU A 365 18.20 -22.14 -6.28
CA GLU A 365 19.14 -21.14 -5.76
C GLU A 365 18.67 -19.71 -6.02
N THR A 366 18.10 -19.40 -7.19
CA THR A 366 17.52 -18.09 -7.48
C THR A 366 16.28 -17.82 -6.63
N TYR A 367 15.39 -18.81 -6.48
CA TYR A 367 14.18 -18.67 -5.68
C TYR A 367 14.52 -18.38 -4.21
N TRP A 368 15.40 -19.18 -3.61
CA TRP A 368 15.83 -19.02 -2.21
C TRP A 368 16.87 -17.92 -2.01
N GLY A 369 17.56 -17.49 -3.08
CA GLY A 369 18.42 -16.31 -3.07
C GLY A 369 17.63 -15.00 -2.99
N ASN A 370 16.35 -15.01 -3.37
CA ASN A 370 15.48 -13.85 -3.22
C ASN A 370 15.13 -13.61 -1.74
N GLY A 371 15.46 -12.42 -1.24
CA GLY A 371 15.22 -12.05 0.16
C GLY A 371 13.75 -12.01 0.56
N VAL A 372 12.82 -11.70 -0.37
CA VAL A 372 11.38 -11.74 -0.11
C VAL A 372 10.94 -13.18 0.13
N ASN A 373 11.35 -14.11 -0.74
CA ASN A 373 11.01 -15.53 -0.60
C ASN A 373 11.54 -16.13 0.71
N THR A 374 12.82 -15.87 0.98
CA THR A 374 13.49 -16.42 2.17
C THR A 374 12.97 -15.82 3.48
N THR A 375 12.50 -14.56 3.47
CA THR A 375 11.99 -13.92 4.69
C THR A 375 10.51 -14.19 4.90
N ALA A 376 9.70 -14.21 3.85
CA ALA A 376 8.24 -14.32 3.95
C ALA A 376 7.74 -15.77 3.89
N PHE A 377 8.26 -16.60 2.97
CA PHE A 377 7.73 -17.94 2.73
C PHE A 377 8.44 -19.04 3.49
N LYS A 378 9.77 -18.97 3.61
CA LYS A 378 10.54 -20.00 4.31
C LYS A 378 10.02 -20.28 5.73
N PRO A 379 9.65 -19.28 6.55
CA PRO A 379 9.07 -19.56 7.86
C PRO A 379 7.74 -20.32 7.79
N MET A 380 6.86 -19.97 6.83
CA MET A 380 5.57 -20.65 6.65
C MET A 380 5.74 -22.09 6.16
N ALA A 381 6.74 -22.36 5.31
CA ALA A 381 7.02 -23.70 4.82
C ALA A 381 7.66 -24.63 5.87
N LEU A 382 8.14 -24.08 6.98
CA LEU A 382 8.74 -24.83 8.10
C LEU A 382 7.77 -25.02 9.28
N GLN A 383 6.59 -24.40 9.22
CA GLN A 383 5.46 -24.63 10.14
C GLN A 383 4.63 -25.81 9.65
#